data_AF-A0A7X3FNY0-F1
#
_entry.id   AF-A0A7X3FNY0-F1
#
_cell.length_a   1.000
_cell.length_b   1.000
_cell.length_c   1.000
_cell.angle_alpha   90.00
_cell.angle_beta   90.00
_cell.angle_gamma   90.00
#
_symmetry.space_group_name_H-M   'P 1'
#
loop_
_entity.id
_entity.type
_entity.pdbx_description
1 polymer ?
#
loop_
_entity_poly.entity_id
_entity_poly.type
_entity_poly.pdbx_seq_one_letter_code
_entity_poly.pdbx_strand_id
1 'polypeptide(L)'
;MANAFSTDANASGKSYSSFMPYSPPALVAGLVQHELVAGPTQLTILRIVDETGSASLGDIAEGLGDHPDPTGAVLVMVDLEILVIDYTDVIDQHSVVRRAPETPGPVDAEAEARRPSTFGCESLEVNSISTTTSDAALPTGIEQLATSPLVPTVVVAAGEARRGLGKLSALNRPGIYALIGERQVYVGASASVGTRVASGQQPIGDIKHIVVITDTNDTLCDEDARAAERMLFARIEATRAFAVMNELPMGAAIDAQRYSELDGFLGRACLALRHHGVMFTHGAARAVLSGPRQEAGRVAPLRPFNEMPDGTCMELCFDNGLVALAARQSDNRWIVLEGSDIRIETAASANSSVRFLRSAWLHAGLLELSADGRSFVTTRDLVFSSGSGAAQFCVGSKGRTRDSWVAIDPDGGIDPATPALIAA
;
A
#
# COMPACT_ATOMS: atom_id res chain seq x y z
N MET A 1 -20.54 -44.04 41.79
CA MET A 1 -21.47 -44.50 40.75
C MET A 1 -22.57 -43.47 40.58
N ALA A 2 -22.48 -42.66 39.52
CA ALA A 2 -23.60 -41.98 38.85
C ALA A 2 -22.96 -41.22 37.66
N ASN A 3 -22.94 -41.85 36.50
CA ASN A 3 -22.54 -41.24 35.23
C ASN A 3 -23.74 -40.44 34.70
N ALA A 4 -23.55 -39.15 34.44
CA ALA A 4 -24.46 -38.37 33.62
C ALA A 4 -23.70 -37.97 32.35
N PHE A 5 -23.98 -38.70 31.27
CA PHE A 5 -23.59 -38.35 29.91
C PHE A 5 -24.49 -37.22 29.43
N SER A 6 -23.91 -36.07 29.11
CA SER A 6 -24.58 -35.00 28.38
C SER A 6 -24.30 -35.21 26.89
N THR A 7 -25.37 -35.44 26.15
CA THR A 7 -25.43 -35.69 24.72
C THR A 7 -24.98 -34.52 23.88
N ASP A 8 -24.25 -34.89 22.82
CA ASP A 8 -23.77 -34.09 21.70
C ASP A 8 -24.80 -33.06 21.16
N ALA A 9 -24.48 -31.77 21.31
CA ALA A 9 -25.00 -30.72 20.46
C ALA A 9 -24.02 -30.55 19.29
N ASN A 10 -24.28 -31.29 18.21
CA ASN A 10 -23.53 -31.19 16.96
C ASN A 10 -23.94 -29.88 16.26
N ALA A 11 -23.36 -28.76 16.69
CA ALA A 11 -23.46 -27.51 15.96
C ALA A 11 -22.62 -27.63 14.69
N SER A 12 -23.29 -27.90 13.57
CA SER A 12 -22.75 -27.79 12.22
C SER A 12 -22.21 -26.36 12.03
N GLY A 13 -20.92 -26.17 12.32
CA GLY A 13 -20.14 -24.98 12.03
C GLY A 13 -19.99 -24.81 10.53
N LYS A 14 -21.06 -24.38 9.86
CA LYS A 14 -20.94 -23.66 8.59
C LYS A 14 -20.43 -22.28 8.96
N SER A 15 -19.11 -22.11 8.96
CA SER A 15 -18.51 -20.78 8.88
C SER A 15 -19.02 -20.13 7.61
N TYR A 16 -19.98 -19.22 7.75
CA TYR A 16 -20.29 -18.24 6.72
C TYR A 16 -19.17 -17.19 6.74
N SER A 17 -17.96 -17.56 6.31
CA SER A 17 -17.04 -16.56 5.79
C SER A 17 -17.45 -16.30 4.34
N SER A 18 -18.47 -15.46 4.14
CA SER A 18 -18.68 -14.87 2.81
C SER A 18 -17.71 -13.70 2.61
N PHE A 19 -16.41 -13.97 2.72
CA PHE A 19 -15.49 -13.26 1.87
C PHE A 19 -15.74 -13.84 0.48
N MET A 20 -16.68 -13.26 -0.27
CA MET A 20 -16.72 -13.48 -1.71
C MET A 20 -15.33 -13.09 -2.21
N PRO A 21 -14.52 -14.04 -2.74
CA PRO A 21 -13.29 -13.65 -3.41
C PRO A 21 -13.71 -12.84 -4.63
N TYR A 22 -13.75 -11.52 -4.49
CA TYR A 22 -13.91 -10.60 -5.62
C TYR A 22 -12.74 -10.90 -6.56
N SER A 23 -13.01 -11.70 -7.59
CA SER A 23 -12.08 -11.85 -8.69
C SER A 23 -12.15 -10.53 -9.44
N PRO A 24 -11.03 -9.78 -9.56
CA PRO A 24 -11.04 -8.54 -10.29
C PRO A 24 -11.57 -8.80 -11.70
N PRO A 25 -12.47 -7.95 -12.24
CA PRO A 25 -13.01 -8.17 -13.57
C PRO A 25 -11.86 -8.19 -14.58
N ALA A 26 -11.94 -9.11 -15.54
CA ALA A 26 -10.93 -9.26 -16.58
C ALA A 26 -11.60 -9.30 -17.96
N LEU A 27 -10.94 -8.71 -18.95
CA LEU A 27 -11.37 -8.79 -20.34
C LEU A 27 -10.61 -9.94 -21.03
N VAL A 28 -11.31 -10.98 -21.44
CA VAL A 28 -10.72 -12.14 -22.14
C VAL A 28 -11.40 -12.30 -23.50
N ALA A 29 -10.63 -12.10 -24.57
CA ALA A 29 -11.14 -12.16 -25.95
C ALA A 29 -12.36 -11.25 -26.20
N GLY A 30 -12.37 -10.05 -25.59
CA GLY A 30 -13.47 -9.08 -25.71
C GLY A 30 -14.69 -9.36 -24.83
N LEU A 31 -14.68 -10.43 -24.04
CA LEU A 31 -15.75 -10.75 -23.09
C LEU A 31 -15.30 -10.46 -21.66
N VAL A 32 -16.18 -9.81 -20.90
CA VAL A 32 -15.99 -9.55 -19.47
C VAL A 32 -16.14 -10.85 -18.70
N GLN A 33 -15.15 -11.15 -17.86
CA GLN A 33 -15.17 -12.27 -16.91
C GLN A 33 -15.51 -11.71 -15.52
N HIS A 34 -16.80 -11.67 -15.19
CA HIS A 34 -17.30 -11.23 -13.89
C HIS A 34 -18.66 -11.87 -13.59
N GLU A 35 -18.98 -12.13 -12.32
CA GLU A 35 -20.23 -12.81 -11.92
C GLU A 35 -21.49 -12.04 -12.33
N LEU A 36 -21.41 -10.70 -12.37
CA LEU A 36 -22.50 -9.81 -12.79
C LEU A 36 -22.57 -9.58 -14.29
N VAL A 37 -21.59 -10.04 -15.08
CA VAL A 37 -21.52 -9.74 -16.53
C VAL A 37 -21.32 -11.02 -17.32
N ALA A 38 -22.42 -11.73 -17.55
CA ALA A 38 -22.44 -12.81 -18.53
C ALA A 38 -22.36 -12.25 -19.96
N GLY A 39 -21.90 -13.06 -20.93
CA GLY A 39 -21.82 -12.65 -22.33
C GLY A 39 -23.12 -12.05 -22.90
N PRO A 40 -24.30 -12.65 -22.66
CA PRO A 40 -25.58 -12.06 -23.07
C PRO A 40 -25.87 -10.70 -22.39
N THR A 41 -25.55 -10.55 -21.10
CA THR A 41 -25.69 -9.28 -20.36
C THR A 41 -24.84 -8.19 -21.03
N GLN A 42 -23.56 -8.48 -21.28
CA GLN A 42 -22.65 -7.55 -21.97
C GLN A 42 -23.21 -7.13 -23.33
N LEU A 43 -23.64 -8.10 -24.16
CA LEU A 43 -24.20 -7.81 -25.48
C LEU A 43 -25.47 -6.95 -25.42
N THR A 44 -26.35 -7.19 -24.47
CA THR A 44 -27.57 -6.39 -24.29
C THR A 44 -27.24 -4.97 -23.86
N ILE A 45 -26.35 -4.77 -22.89
CA ILE A 45 -25.90 -3.43 -22.47
C ILE A 45 -25.31 -2.68 -23.66
N LEU A 46 -24.37 -3.31 -24.38
CA LEU A 46 -23.72 -2.69 -25.53
C LEU A 46 -24.71 -2.38 -26.64
N ARG A 47 -25.68 -3.26 -26.92
CA ARG A 47 -26.72 -3.02 -27.91
C ARG A 47 -27.56 -1.79 -27.55
N ILE A 48 -28.02 -1.68 -26.31
CA ILE A 48 -28.82 -0.53 -25.84
C ILE A 48 -28.04 0.77 -26.02
N VAL A 49 -26.77 0.80 -25.60
CA VAL A 49 -25.91 1.99 -25.74
C VAL A 49 -25.61 2.31 -27.21
N ASP A 50 -25.34 1.31 -28.05
CA ASP A 50 -24.99 1.51 -29.46
C ASP A 50 -26.20 1.96 -30.30
N GLU A 51 -27.41 1.49 -29.98
CA GLU A 51 -28.65 1.87 -30.68
C GLU A 51 -29.02 3.34 -30.45
N THR A 52 -28.74 3.88 -29.26
CA THR A 52 -29.07 5.26 -28.90
C THR A 52 -27.87 6.21 -28.94
N GLY A 53 -26.64 5.69 -29.08
CA GLY A 53 -25.37 6.41 -28.90
C GLY A 53 -25.00 6.67 -27.43
N SER A 54 -26.00 6.77 -26.55
CA SER A 54 -25.89 6.83 -25.10
C SER A 54 -27.23 6.45 -24.47
N ALA A 55 -27.25 5.76 -23.34
CA ALA A 55 -28.48 5.37 -22.64
C ALA A 55 -28.42 5.76 -21.17
N SER A 56 -29.57 6.04 -20.54
CA SER A 56 -29.57 6.23 -19.09
C SER A 56 -29.38 4.89 -18.38
N LEU A 57 -28.82 4.91 -17.18
CA LEU A 57 -28.67 3.71 -16.36
C LEU A 57 -30.03 3.04 -16.08
N GLY A 58 -31.10 3.82 -15.97
CA GLY A 58 -32.49 3.34 -15.86
C GLY A 58 -32.94 2.56 -17.10
N ASP A 59 -32.69 3.08 -18.30
CA ASP A 59 -33.06 2.40 -19.56
C ASP A 59 -32.30 1.08 -19.73
N ILE A 60 -31.02 1.05 -19.34
CA ILE A 60 -30.21 -0.17 -19.36
C ILE A 60 -30.75 -1.19 -18.34
N ALA A 61 -31.10 -0.74 -17.13
CA ALA A 61 -31.66 -1.61 -16.10
C ALA A 61 -33.00 -2.20 -16.54
N GLU A 62 -33.88 -1.41 -17.15
CA GLU A 62 -35.14 -1.90 -17.71
C GLU A 62 -34.89 -2.90 -18.86
N GLY A 63 -33.94 -2.62 -19.75
CA GLY A 63 -33.59 -3.49 -20.87
C GLY A 63 -32.94 -4.82 -20.47
N LEU A 64 -32.36 -4.91 -19.27
CA LEU A 64 -31.80 -6.13 -18.71
C LEU A 64 -32.82 -7.03 -18.00
N GLY A 65 -34.05 -6.53 -17.75
CA GLY A 65 -35.13 -7.30 -17.13
C GLY A 65 -34.78 -7.82 -15.73
N ASP A 66 -34.88 -9.14 -15.53
CA ASP A 66 -34.70 -9.80 -14.22
C ASP A 66 -33.21 -9.93 -13.78
N HIS A 67 -32.32 -9.09 -14.30
CA HIS A 67 -30.92 -9.12 -13.90
C HIS A 67 -30.77 -8.77 -12.41
N PRO A 68 -30.01 -9.54 -11.61
CA PRO A 68 -29.97 -9.36 -10.15
C PRO A 68 -29.33 -8.03 -9.71
N ASP A 69 -28.43 -7.48 -10.54
CA ASP A 69 -27.80 -6.17 -10.31
C ASP A 69 -27.38 -5.53 -11.64
N PRO A 70 -28.28 -4.84 -12.36
CA PRO A 70 -27.97 -4.22 -13.64
C PRO A 70 -26.95 -3.06 -13.50
N THR A 71 -27.00 -2.34 -12.39
CA THR A 71 -26.07 -1.24 -12.11
C THR A 71 -24.65 -1.75 -11.90
N GLY A 72 -24.47 -2.79 -11.08
CA GLY A 72 -23.16 -3.42 -10.88
C GLY A 72 -22.57 -3.97 -12.18
N ALA A 73 -23.39 -4.52 -13.07
CA ALA A 73 -22.95 -4.98 -14.39
C ALA A 73 -22.38 -3.84 -15.25
N VAL A 74 -23.04 -2.67 -15.27
CA VAL A 74 -22.55 -1.47 -15.97
C VAL A 74 -21.26 -0.96 -15.36
N LEU A 75 -21.17 -0.87 -14.03
CA LEU A 75 -19.98 -0.39 -13.33
C LEU A 75 -18.76 -1.26 -13.60
N VAL A 76 -18.93 -2.59 -13.66
CA VAL A 76 -17.86 -3.52 -14.05
C VAL A 76 -17.36 -3.23 -15.47
N MET A 77 -18.24 -2.87 -16.40
CA MET A 77 -17.85 -2.50 -17.77
C MET A 77 -17.18 -1.12 -17.85
N VAL A 78 -17.52 -0.20 -16.93
CA VAL A 78 -16.83 1.09 -16.77
C VAL A 78 -15.42 0.89 -16.20
N ASP A 79 -15.27 0.02 -15.20
CA ASP A 79 -13.96 -0.33 -14.60
C ASP A 79 -12.98 -0.95 -15.61
N LEU A 80 -13.51 -1.61 -16.65
CA LEU A 80 -12.75 -2.17 -17.76
C LEU A 80 -12.58 -1.20 -18.94
N GLU A 81 -12.98 0.06 -18.79
CA GLU A 81 -12.90 1.11 -19.82
C GLU A 81 -13.64 0.73 -21.12
N ILE A 82 -14.69 -0.08 -21.03
CA ILE A 82 -15.56 -0.42 -22.16
C ILE A 82 -16.66 0.65 -22.32
N LEU A 83 -17.13 1.17 -21.19
CA LEU A 83 -18.14 2.21 -21.09
C LEU A 83 -17.61 3.38 -20.28
N VAL A 84 -18.22 4.55 -20.46
CA VAL A 84 -18.05 5.74 -19.61
C VAL A 84 -19.42 6.12 -19.08
N ILE A 85 -19.46 6.55 -17.82
CA ILE A 85 -20.66 7.05 -17.16
C ILE A 85 -20.48 8.53 -16.80
N ASP A 86 -21.40 9.36 -17.29
CA ASP A 86 -21.47 10.78 -16.97
C ASP A 86 -22.57 10.97 -15.90
N TYR A 87 -22.21 11.52 -14.74
CA TYR A 87 -23.11 11.79 -13.61
C TYR A 87 -22.76 13.14 -12.95
N THR A 88 -23.71 13.74 -12.23
CA THR A 88 -23.51 15.09 -11.62
C THR A 88 -23.08 15.04 -10.15
N ASP A 89 -23.63 14.13 -9.36
CA ASP A 89 -23.33 14.03 -7.91
C ASP A 89 -23.26 12.56 -7.48
N VAL A 90 -24.39 11.86 -7.61
CA VAL A 90 -24.52 10.43 -7.33
C VAL A 90 -24.84 9.65 -8.61
N ILE A 91 -24.39 8.40 -8.67
CA ILE A 91 -24.79 7.47 -9.73
C ILE A 91 -26.22 7.02 -9.44
N ASP A 92 -27.14 7.42 -10.30
CA ASP A 92 -28.57 7.15 -10.21
C ASP A 92 -29.13 6.70 -11.57
N GLN A 93 -30.44 6.46 -11.64
CA GLN A 93 -31.12 6.04 -12.87
C GLN A 93 -30.99 7.03 -14.04
N HIS A 94 -30.61 8.29 -13.78
CA HIS A 94 -30.46 9.34 -14.79
C HIS A 94 -29.01 9.51 -15.27
N SER A 95 -28.07 8.78 -14.67
CA SER A 95 -26.68 8.78 -15.11
C SER A 95 -26.57 8.25 -16.53
N VAL A 96 -25.82 8.95 -17.37
CA VAL A 96 -25.75 8.69 -18.82
C VAL A 96 -24.56 7.79 -19.10
N VAL A 97 -24.81 6.65 -19.76
CA VAL A 97 -23.81 5.64 -20.10
C VAL A 97 -23.57 5.67 -21.60
N ARG A 98 -22.31 5.71 -22.02
CA ARG A 98 -21.89 5.70 -23.44
C ARG A 98 -20.66 4.84 -23.65
N ARG A 99 -20.37 4.49 -24.91
CA ARG A 99 -19.11 3.81 -25.27
C ARG A 99 -17.91 4.64 -24.81
N ALA A 100 -16.93 3.97 -24.20
CA ALA A 100 -15.63 4.60 -24.03
C ALA A 100 -15.06 4.95 -25.41
N PRO A 101 -14.44 6.13 -25.58
CA PRO A 101 -13.79 6.46 -26.84
C PRO A 101 -12.75 5.38 -27.13
N GLU A 102 -12.70 4.89 -28.38
CA GLU A 102 -11.64 3.98 -28.80
C GLU A 102 -10.31 4.65 -28.45
N THR A 103 -9.57 4.03 -27.52
CA THR A 103 -8.21 4.47 -27.25
C THR A 103 -7.49 4.39 -28.59
N PRO A 104 -6.98 5.51 -29.14
CA PRO A 104 -6.38 5.50 -30.45
C PRO A 104 -5.32 4.42 -30.44
N GLY A 105 -5.52 3.39 -31.27
CA GLY A 105 -4.56 2.31 -31.38
C GLY A 105 -3.20 2.91 -31.71
N PRO A 106 -2.09 2.23 -31.36
CA PRO A 106 -0.73 2.72 -31.61
C PRO A 106 -0.38 2.92 -33.10
N VAL A 107 -1.35 2.83 -34.01
CA VAL A 107 -1.19 2.85 -35.47
C VAL A 107 -1.46 4.25 -36.07
N ASP A 108 -2.22 5.12 -35.41
CA ASP A 108 -2.57 6.45 -35.96
C ASP A 108 -1.70 7.61 -35.44
N ALA A 109 -0.84 7.36 -34.44
CA ALA A 109 0.14 8.34 -33.99
C ALA A 109 1.18 8.70 -35.08
N GLU A 110 1.43 7.81 -36.05
CA GLU A 110 2.29 8.10 -37.20
C GLU A 110 1.58 8.91 -38.30
N ALA A 111 0.25 8.88 -38.37
CA ALA A 111 -0.52 9.60 -39.39
C ALA A 111 -0.73 11.08 -39.02
N GLU A 112 -0.91 11.40 -37.74
CA GLU A 112 -0.92 12.80 -37.27
C GLU A 112 0.45 13.48 -37.37
N ALA A 113 1.55 12.72 -37.33
CA ALA A 113 2.91 13.23 -37.56
C ALA A 113 3.20 13.63 -39.03
N ARG A 114 2.31 13.31 -39.98
CA ARG A 114 2.49 13.63 -41.41
C ARG A 114 1.70 14.85 -41.90
N ARG A 115 0.99 15.58 -41.03
CA ARG A 115 0.45 16.89 -41.41
C ARG A 115 1.63 17.86 -41.62
N PRO A 116 1.75 18.54 -42.78
CA PRO A 116 2.82 19.49 -43.03
C PRO A 116 2.66 20.68 -42.09
N SER A 117 3.46 20.71 -41.04
CA SER A 117 3.64 21.85 -40.16
C SER A 117 4.37 22.94 -40.93
N THR A 118 3.61 23.83 -41.57
CA THR A 118 4.11 25.11 -42.08
C THR A 118 4.32 26.08 -40.91
N PHE A 119 5.27 25.77 -40.04
CA PHE A 119 5.85 26.72 -39.10
C PHE A 119 7.32 26.37 -38.96
N GLY A 120 8.17 27.22 -39.52
CA GLY A 120 9.61 27.14 -39.36
C GLY A 120 9.96 27.21 -37.88
N CYS A 121 10.60 26.17 -37.38
CA CYS A 121 11.26 26.17 -36.09
C CYS A 121 12.68 25.71 -36.34
N GLU A 122 13.61 26.67 -36.29
CA GLU A 122 15.03 26.42 -36.36
C GLU A 122 15.44 25.49 -35.21
N SER A 123 16.26 24.51 -35.57
CA SER A 123 16.89 23.55 -34.68
C SER A 123 17.64 24.25 -33.54
N LEU A 124 17.13 24.12 -32.32
CA LEU A 124 17.84 24.43 -31.09
C LEU A 124 18.37 23.14 -30.47
N GLU A 125 19.69 23.09 -30.37
CA GLU A 125 20.44 22.12 -29.59
C GLU A 125 19.89 22.06 -28.16
N VAL A 126 19.56 20.86 -27.70
CA VAL A 126 19.14 20.59 -26.32
C VAL A 126 20.37 20.73 -25.43
N ASN A 127 20.71 21.97 -25.10
CA ASN A 127 21.56 22.29 -23.98
C ASN A 127 20.83 21.88 -22.70
N SER A 128 21.46 21.00 -21.93
CA SER A 128 21.07 20.64 -20.57
C SER A 128 20.72 21.92 -19.80
N ILE A 129 19.43 22.12 -19.54
CA ILE A 129 18.94 23.23 -18.74
C ILE A 129 19.35 22.92 -17.30
N SER A 130 20.54 23.38 -16.91
CA SER A 130 20.81 23.72 -15.52
C SER A 130 19.81 24.83 -15.19
N THR A 131 18.71 24.46 -14.55
CA THR A 131 17.81 25.40 -13.88
C THR A 131 18.60 26.08 -12.77
N THR A 132 19.37 27.09 -13.12
CA THR A 132 19.65 28.20 -12.22
C THR A 132 18.29 28.81 -11.97
N THR A 133 17.62 28.40 -10.89
CA THR A 133 16.47 29.11 -10.35
C THR A 133 16.89 30.55 -10.19
N SER A 134 16.50 31.36 -11.16
CA SER A 134 16.51 32.81 -11.04
C SER A 134 15.72 33.08 -9.76
N ASP A 135 16.41 33.65 -8.78
CA ASP A 135 15.88 34.11 -7.50
C ASP A 135 15.02 35.36 -7.74
N ALA A 136 14.09 35.25 -8.70
CA ALA A 136 13.13 36.27 -9.02
C ALA A 136 12.22 36.36 -7.81
N ALA A 137 12.34 37.46 -7.06
CA ALA A 137 11.52 37.73 -5.91
C ALA A 137 10.05 37.49 -6.26
N LEU A 138 9.43 36.53 -5.58
CA LEU A 138 8.02 36.21 -5.78
C LEU A 138 7.19 37.46 -5.44
N PRO A 139 6.12 37.76 -6.20
CA PRO A 139 5.22 38.85 -5.88
C PRO A 139 4.70 38.76 -4.43
N THR A 140 4.49 39.90 -3.78
CA THR A 140 3.92 39.96 -2.43
C THR A 140 2.62 39.17 -2.36
N GLY A 141 2.54 38.22 -1.42
CA GLY A 141 1.38 37.33 -1.24
C GLY A 141 1.46 36.01 -2.00
N ILE A 142 2.53 35.75 -2.76
CA ILE A 142 2.82 34.44 -3.35
C ILE A 142 3.93 33.77 -2.56
N GLU A 143 3.65 32.59 -2.01
CA GLU A 143 4.62 31.73 -1.34
C GLU A 143 4.91 30.51 -2.20
N GLN A 144 6.20 30.23 -2.42
CA GLN A 144 6.63 28.98 -3.03
C GLN A 144 6.88 27.95 -1.92
N LEU A 145 6.08 26.91 -1.90
CA LEU A 145 6.27 25.80 -0.97
C LEU A 145 7.33 24.85 -1.52
N ALA A 146 8.31 24.52 -0.69
CA ALA A 146 9.28 23.48 -1.02
C ALA A 146 8.59 22.11 -1.08
N THR A 147 8.89 21.35 -2.12
CA THR A 147 8.48 19.94 -2.23
C THR A 147 9.64 19.02 -1.88
N SER A 148 9.37 17.73 -1.67
CA SER A 148 10.42 16.76 -1.38
C SER A 148 11.52 16.82 -2.47
N PRO A 149 12.80 16.90 -2.08
CA PRO A 149 13.90 16.98 -3.03
C PRO A 149 14.19 15.63 -3.70
N LEU A 150 13.62 14.52 -3.21
CA LEU A 150 13.89 13.20 -3.73
C LEU A 150 13.29 13.06 -5.13
N VAL A 151 14.07 12.62 -6.11
CA VAL A 151 13.62 12.32 -7.47
C VAL A 151 14.18 10.97 -7.89
N PRO A 152 13.34 9.94 -8.13
CA PRO A 152 13.87 8.62 -8.45
C PRO A 152 14.51 8.57 -9.83
N THR A 153 15.75 8.07 -9.87
CA THR A 153 16.37 7.50 -11.07
C THR A 153 16.22 5.98 -11.00
N VAL A 154 15.56 5.40 -12.01
CA VAL A 154 15.36 3.95 -12.11
C VAL A 154 16.21 3.41 -13.25
N VAL A 155 17.15 2.52 -12.93
CA VAL A 155 17.96 1.80 -13.92
C VAL A 155 17.54 0.34 -13.94
N VAL A 156 17.18 -0.15 -15.11
CA VAL A 156 16.84 -1.56 -15.34
C VAL A 156 17.89 -2.18 -16.23
N ALA A 157 18.45 -3.32 -15.83
CA ALA A 157 19.43 -4.07 -16.60
C ALA A 157 19.06 -5.55 -16.64
N ALA A 158 19.49 -6.25 -17.69
CA ALA A 158 19.44 -7.70 -17.73
C ALA A 158 20.47 -8.32 -16.77
N GLY A 159 20.25 -9.57 -16.35
CA GLY A 159 21.15 -10.29 -15.45
C GLY A 159 22.61 -10.35 -15.93
N GLU A 160 22.83 -10.52 -17.22
CA GLU A 160 24.16 -10.55 -17.84
C GLU A 160 24.86 -9.18 -17.84
N ALA A 161 24.10 -8.08 -17.83
CA ALA A 161 24.62 -6.71 -17.82
C ALA A 161 25.01 -6.23 -16.40
N ARG A 162 24.84 -7.08 -15.39
CA ARG A 162 25.09 -6.79 -13.96
C ARG A 162 26.43 -6.11 -13.68
N ARG A 163 27.53 -6.60 -14.28
CA ARG A 163 28.86 -6.01 -14.06
C ARG A 163 28.97 -4.58 -14.61
N GLY A 164 28.15 -4.23 -15.60
CA GLY A 164 28.08 -2.88 -16.16
C GLY A 164 27.51 -1.86 -15.18
N LEU A 165 26.57 -2.27 -14.30
CA LEU A 165 25.97 -1.38 -13.31
C LEU A 165 27.00 -0.77 -12.36
N GLY A 166 28.05 -1.50 -12.00
CA GLY A 166 29.14 -0.99 -11.15
C GLY A 166 30.03 0.06 -11.81
N LYS A 167 29.91 0.26 -13.12
CA LYS A 167 30.64 1.30 -13.87
C LYS A 167 29.87 2.61 -13.97
N LEU A 168 28.59 2.61 -13.62
CA LEU A 168 27.73 3.79 -13.66
C LEU A 168 27.99 4.63 -12.40
N SER A 169 28.67 5.76 -12.55
CA SER A 169 28.96 6.68 -11.43
C SER A 169 27.69 7.17 -10.72
N ALA A 170 26.59 7.32 -11.46
CA ALA A 170 25.29 7.67 -10.91
C ALA A 170 24.74 6.64 -9.90
N LEU A 171 25.26 5.40 -9.90
CA LEU A 171 24.86 4.35 -8.96
C LEU A 171 25.84 4.19 -7.79
N ASN A 172 26.93 4.96 -7.73
CA ASN A 172 27.89 4.95 -6.63
C ASN A 172 27.42 5.85 -5.47
N ARG A 173 26.18 5.65 -5.05
CA ARG A 173 25.49 6.41 -4.01
C ARG A 173 24.50 5.52 -3.27
N PRO A 174 23.89 5.99 -2.16
CA PRO A 174 22.88 5.24 -1.46
C PRO A 174 21.69 4.94 -2.37
N GLY A 175 21.15 3.74 -2.25
CA GLY A 175 20.05 3.30 -3.09
C GLY A 175 19.55 1.91 -2.75
N ILE A 176 18.52 1.52 -3.47
CA ILE A 176 17.80 0.26 -3.30
C ILE A 176 17.90 -0.50 -4.61
N TYR A 177 17.93 -1.82 -4.54
CA TYR A 177 17.93 -2.68 -5.71
C TYR A 177 16.96 -3.85 -5.53
N ALA A 178 16.44 -4.33 -6.66
CA ALA A 178 15.70 -5.58 -6.74
C ALA A 178 16.34 -6.49 -7.78
N LEU A 179 16.67 -7.72 -7.37
CA LEU A 179 17.05 -8.79 -8.27
C LEU A 179 15.79 -9.59 -8.58
N ILE A 180 15.38 -9.65 -9.85
CA ILE A 180 14.10 -10.21 -10.27
C ILE A 180 14.38 -11.45 -11.12
N GLY A 181 13.98 -12.61 -10.62
CA GLY A 181 13.94 -13.86 -11.37
C GLY A 181 12.59 -14.08 -12.04
N GLU A 182 12.25 -15.34 -12.33
CA GLU A 182 10.96 -15.66 -12.96
C GLU A 182 9.77 -15.55 -12.00
N ARG A 183 9.92 -16.04 -10.77
CA ARG A 183 8.86 -16.06 -9.75
C ARG A 183 9.30 -15.48 -8.41
N GLN A 184 10.54 -15.04 -8.33
CA GLN A 184 11.19 -14.66 -7.09
C GLN A 184 11.86 -13.31 -7.22
N VAL A 185 11.89 -12.56 -6.12
CA VAL A 185 12.54 -11.27 -6.04
C VAL A 185 13.36 -11.18 -4.76
N TYR A 186 14.53 -10.57 -4.84
CA TYR A 186 15.33 -10.19 -3.69
C TYR A 186 15.45 -8.68 -3.65
N VAL A 187 15.12 -8.06 -2.52
CA VAL A 187 15.21 -6.61 -2.32
C VAL A 187 16.37 -6.31 -1.39
N GLY A 188 17.19 -5.32 -1.74
CA GLY A 188 18.35 -4.92 -0.96
C GLY A 188 18.58 -3.42 -0.95
N ALA A 189 19.26 -2.90 0.08
CA ALA A 189 19.83 -1.55 0.10
C ALA A 189 21.36 -1.56 0.22
N SER A 190 21.99 -0.44 -0.17
CA SER A 190 23.43 -0.22 -0.03
C SER A 190 23.76 1.27 -0.05
N ALA A 191 24.83 1.67 0.65
CA ALA A 191 25.46 2.99 0.57
C ALA A 191 26.10 3.27 -0.80
N SER A 192 26.43 2.21 -1.54
CA SER A 192 26.89 2.26 -2.92
C SER A 192 26.23 1.11 -3.68
N VAL A 193 25.07 1.40 -4.26
CA VAL A 193 24.20 0.35 -4.82
C VAL A 193 24.77 -0.27 -6.10
N GLY A 194 25.40 0.52 -6.97
CA GLY A 194 26.03 0.03 -8.19
C GLY A 194 27.15 -0.97 -7.90
N THR A 195 28.03 -0.64 -6.95
CA THR A 195 29.10 -1.55 -6.52
C THR A 195 28.54 -2.81 -5.88
N ARG A 196 27.56 -2.69 -4.97
CA ARG A 196 26.93 -3.83 -4.30
C ARG A 196 26.27 -4.78 -5.29
N VAL A 197 25.52 -4.24 -6.24
CA VAL A 197 24.85 -5.04 -7.27
C VAL A 197 25.87 -5.69 -8.18
N ALA A 198 26.95 -5.01 -8.57
CA ALA A 198 27.94 -5.58 -9.49
C ALA A 198 28.80 -6.70 -8.89
N SER A 199 29.17 -6.59 -7.60
CA SER A 199 30.15 -7.48 -6.97
C SER A 199 29.57 -8.39 -5.87
N GLY A 200 28.35 -8.14 -5.40
CA GLY A 200 27.74 -8.90 -4.31
C GLY A 200 27.48 -10.38 -4.63
N GLN A 201 27.20 -11.17 -3.59
CA GLN A 201 26.64 -12.51 -3.80
C GLN A 201 25.22 -12.41 -4.37
N GLN A 202 24.85 -13.36 -5.23
CA GLN A 202 23.49 -13.49 -5.74
C GLN A 202 22.72 -14.47 -4.84
N PRO A 203 21.75 -13.98 -4.05
CA PRO A 203 20.94 -14.83 -3.19
C PRO A 203 19.90 -15.63 -3.98
N ILE A 204 19.67 -15.28 -5.26
CA ILE A 204 18.73 -15.95 -6.15
C ILE A 204 19.40 -16.31 -7.47
N GLY A 205 19.02 -17.45 -8.04
CA GLY A 205 19.38 -17.86 -9.39
C GLY A 205 18.49 -17.21 -10.47
N ASP A 206 18.89 -17.36 -11.73
CA ASP A 206 18.10 -17.02 -12.93
C ASP A 206 17.53 -15.59 -12.95
N ILE A 207 18.39 -14.63 -12.60
CA ILE A 207 18.04 -13.20 -12.60
C ILE A 207 17.77 -12.75 -14.04
N LYS A 208 16.52 -12.39 -14.35
CA LYS A 208 16.10 -11.83 -15.63
C LYS A 208 16.34 -10.32 -15.66
N HIS A 209 15.93 -9.63 -14.60
CA HIS A 209 16.06 -8.18 -14.49
C HIS A 209 16.72 -7.79 -13.16
N ILE A 210 17.50 -6.73 -13.22
CA ILE A 210 18.08 -6.04 -12.08
C ILE A 210 17.55 -4.62 -12.13
N VAL A 211 16.86 -4.22 -11.08
CA VAL A 211 16.37 -2.85 -10.89
C VAL A 211 17.24 -2.18 -9.85
N VAL A 212 17.67 -0.96 -10.14
CA VAL A 212 18.37 -0.09 -9.18
C VAL A 212 17.62 1.24 -9.12
N ILE A 213 17.32 1.70 -7.91
CA ILE A 213 16.61 2.95 -7.63
C ILE A 213 17.53 3.81 -6.78
N THR A 214 17.87 4.99 -7.29
CA THR A 214 18.68 6.02 -6.61
C THR A 214 17.98 7.36 -6.67
N ASP A 215 18.45 8.33 -5.88
CA ASP A 215 18.01 9.71 -6.03
C ASP A 215 18.87 10.47 -7.05
N THR A 216 18.21 11.11 -8.02
CA THR A 216 18.85 11.97 -9.03
C THR A 216 19.66 13.08 -8.36
N ASN A 217 19.11 13.65 -7.29
CA ASN A 217 19.67 14.80 -6.59
C ASN A 217 20.71 14.42 -5.53
N ASP A 218 20.98 13.12 -5.35
CA ASP A 218 21.96 12.58 -4.39
C ASP A 218 21.71 13.02 -2.93
N THR A 219 20.43 13.18 -2.56
CA THR A 219 19.98 13.56 -1.21
C THR A 219 19.51 12.37 -0.38
N LEU A 220 19.43 11.18 -0.97
CA LEU A 220 19.10 9.93 -0.28
C LEU A 220 20.31 9.45 0.54
N CYS A 221 20.16 9.31 1.86
CA CYS A 221 21.21 8.79 2.73
C CYS A 221 21.11 7.26 2.93
N ASP A 222 22.08 6.68 3.65
CA ASP A 222 22.10 5.25 3.98
C ASP A 222 20.89 4.80 4.81
N GLU A 223 20.42 5.65 5.73
CA GLU A 223 19.24 5.37 6.55
C GLU A 223 17.98 5.36 5.70
N ASP A 224 17.82 6.35 4.82
CA ASP A 224 16.70 6.40 3.87
C ASP A 224 16.68 5.17 2.98
N ALA A 225 17.83 4.75 2.45
CA ALA A 225 17.93 3.57 1.59
C ALA A 225 17.44 2.30 2.31
N ARG A 226 17.78 2.12 3.61
CA ARG A 226 17.29 0.97 4.41
C ARG A 226 15.80 1.08 4.71
N ALA A 227 15.29 2.26 5.05
CA ALA A 227 13.85 2.44 5.24
C ALA A 227 13.08 2.15 3.94
N ALA A 228 13.56 2.67 2.82
CA ALA A 228 12.97 2.48 1.52
C ALA A 228 13.11 1.05 0.98
N GLU A 229 14.15 0.30 1.35
CA GLU A 229 14.25 -1.16 1.14
C GLU A 229 13.08 -1.90 1.80
N ARG A 230 12.80 -1.61 3.08
CA ARG A 230 11.65 -2.19 3.80
C ARG A 230 10.32 -1.80 3.15
N MET A 231 10.17 -0.54 2.74
CA MET A 231 8.95 -0.07 2.06
C MET A 231 8.75 -0.72 0.70
N LEU A 232 9.81 -0.85 -0.11
CA LEU A 232 9.76 -1.53 -1.41
C LEU A 232 9.46 -3.03 -1.24
N PHE A 233 10.08 -3.68 -0.26
CA PHE A 233 9.77 -5.06 0.11
C PHE A 233 8.26 -5.23 0.36
N ALA A 234 7.68 -4.40 1.23
CA ALA A 234 6.28 -4.48 1.58
C ALA A 234 5.35 -4.15 0.39
N ARG A 235 5.73 -3.24 -0.51
CA ARG A 235 5.03 -3.01 -1.78
C ARG A 235 4.95 -4.28 -2.63
N ILE A 236 6.07 -4.99 -2.76
CA ILE A 236 6.13 -6.20 -3.59
C ILE A 236 5.33 -7.32 -2.95
N GLU A 237 5.47 -7.54 -1.65
CA GLU A 237 4.71 -8.53 -0.88
C GLU A 237 3.20 -8.30 -1.02
N ALA A 238 2.74 -7.06 -0.90
CA ALA A 238 1.33 -6.70 -1.01
C ALA A 238 0.72 -7.07 -2.38
N THR A 239 1.50 -7.01 -3.46
CA THR A 239 1.01 -7.38 -4.80
C THR A 239 0.93 -8.88 -5.04
N ARG A 240 1.67 -9.68 -4.25
CA ARG A 240 1.81 -11.14 -4.42
C ARG A 240 2.25 -11.58 -5.83
N ALA A 241 2.77 -10.66 -6.64
CA ALA A 241 3.23 -10.93 -7.99
C ALA A 241 4.54 -11.74 -8.00
N PHE A 242 5.34 -11.63 -6.94
CA PHE A 242 6.60 -12.33 -6.76
C PHE A 242 6.69 -12.90 -5.35
N ALA A 243 7.35 -14.07 -5.20
CA ALA A 243 7.81 -14.55 -3.91
C ALA A 243 9.05 -13.76 -3.49
N VAL A 244 8.99 -13.05 -2.37
CA VAL A 244 10.15 -12.31 -1.86
C VAL A 244 11.07 -13.27 -1.09
N MET A 245 12.36 -13.27 -1.42
CA MET A 245 13.31 -14.28 -0.96
C MET A 245 14.06 -13.91 0.32
N ASN A 246 14.17 -12.62 0.63
CA ASN A 246 14.70 -12.18 1.91
C ASN A 246 13.62 -12.15 2.99
N GLU A 247 14.05 -12.25 4.25
CA GLU A 247 13.20 -11.89 5.38
C GLU A 247 12.90 -10.38 5.34
N LEU A 248 11.80 -9.98 6.00
CA LEU A 248 11.39 -8.58 6.12
C LEU A 248 12.57 -7.73 6.62
N PRO A 249 13.05 -6.74 5.83
CA PRO A 249 14.13 -5.88 6.23
C PRO A 249 13.78 -5.12 7.51
N MET A 250 14.76 -4.91 8.39
CA MET A 250 14.52 -4.14 9.62
C MET A 250 14.17 -2.68 9.34
N GLY A 251 14.62 -2.12 8.22
CA GLY A 251 14.52 -0.70 7.92
C GLY A 251 15.45 0.18 8.77
N ALA A 252 15.31 1.48 8.60
CA ALA A 252 15.94 2.47 9.47
C ALA A 252 14.88 3.31 10.18
N ALA A 253 15.32 4.01 11.23
CA ALA A 253 14.46 4.90 11.97
C ALA A 253 14.39 6.26 11.29
N ILE A 254 13.21 6.59 10.76
CA ILE A 254 12.90 7.88 10.13
C ILE A 254 11.68 8.49 10.80
N ASP A 255 11.51 9.80 10.73
CA ASP A 255 10.27 10.45 11.16
C ASP A 255 9.16 10.29 10.11
N ALA A 256 7.94 10.73 10.47
CA ALA A 256 6.77 10.58 9.62
C ALA A 256 6.83 11.46 8.35
N GLN A 257 7.44 12.64 8.42
CA GLN A 257 7.59 13.49 7.24
C GLN A 257 8.52 12.80 6.23
N ARG A 258 9.68 12.34 6.69
CA ARG A 258 10.64 11.64 5.84
C ARG A 258 10.08 10.32 5.31
N TYR A 259 9.26 9.62 6.08
CA TYR A 259 8.51 8.46 5.59
C TYR A 259 7.62 8.82 4.39
N SER A 260 6.80 9.89 4.50
CA SER A 260 5.95 10.36 3.40
C SER A 260 6.75 10.72 2.15
N GLU A 261 7.91 11.37 2.31
CA GLU A 261 8.81 11.72 1.22
C GLU A 261 9.36 10.47 0.50
N LEU A 262 9.81 9.47 1.27
CA LEU A 262 10.27 8.19 0.72
C LEU A 262 9.14 7.40 0.08
N ASP A 263 7.91 7.51 0.59
CA ASP A 263 6.74 6.87 0.02
C ASP A 263 6.42 7.44 -1.37
N GLY A 264 6.44 8.77 -1.50
CA GLY A 264 6.28 9.46 -2.79
C GLY A 264 7.45 9.21 -3.76
N PHE A 265 8.68 9.09 -3.25
CA PHE A 265 9.86 8.68 -4.03
C PHE A 265 9.69 7.27 -4.61
N LEU A 266 9.32 6.30 -3.78
CA LEU A 266 9.10 4.92 -4.22
C LEU A 266 7.86 4.77 -5.10
N GLY A 267 6.78 5.48 -4.83
CA GLY A 267 5.57 5.47 -5.65
C GLY A 267 5.87 5.85 -7.10
N ARG A 268 6.64 6.94 -7.31
CA ARG A 268 7.10 7.34 -8.65
C ARG A 268 8.00 6.29 -9.30
N ALA A 269 8.95 5.72 -8.56
CA ALA A 269 9.82 4.66 -9.08
C ALA A 269 9.02 3.41 -9.49
N CYS A 270 8.06 2.99 -8.67
CA CYS A 270 7.22 1.81 -8.93
C CYS A 270 6.29 2.02 -10.12
N LEU A 271 5.75 3.24 -10.30
CA LEU A 271 4.99 3.58 -11.50
C LEU A 271 5.86 3.50 -12.76
N ALA A 272 7.09 4.00 -12.73
CA ALA A 272 8.00 3.88 -13.87
C ALA A 272 8.23 2.40 -14.22
N LEU A 273 8.51 1.56 -13.21
CA LEU A 273 8.67 0.11 -13.41
C LEU A 273 7.41 -0.55 -14.01
N ARG A 274 6.22 -0.10 -13.59
CA ARG A 274 4.95 -0.56 -14.14
C ARG A 274 4.76 -0.17 -15.60
N HIS A 275 4.95 1.10 -15.94
CA HIS A 275 4.80 1.60 -17.31
C HIS A 275 5.75 0.92 -18.29
N HIS A 276 6.93 0.50 -17.82
CA HIS A 276 7.91 -0.25 -18.61
C HIS A 276 7.74 -1.77 -18.54
N GLY A 277 6.68 -2.28 -17.91
CA GLY A 277 6.38 -3.72 -17.89
C GLY A 277 7.34 -4.57 -17.05
N VAL A 278 8.11 -3.97 -16.14
CA VAL A 278 9.17 -4.65 -15.37
C VAL A 278 8.65 -5.23 -14.05
N MET A 279 7.86 -4.46 -13.30
CA MET A 279 7.22 -4.88 -12.05
C MET A 279 5.84 -4.25 -11.92
N PHE A 280 4.99 -4.81 -11.04
CA PHE A 280 3.66 -4.27 -10.75
C PHE A 280 2.73 -4.14 -11.97
N THR A 281 2.88 -5.06 -12.92
CA THR A 281 2.16 -5.08 -14.21
C THR A 281 0.68 -5.44 -14.08
N HIS A 282 0.25 -5.95 -12.93
CA HIS A 282 -1.13 -6.35 -12.63
C HIS A 282 -1.70 -5.50 -11.48
N GLY A 283 -3.02 -5.49 -11.35
CA GLY A 283 -3.74 -4.67 -10.34
C GLY A 283 -3.81 -3.19 -10.70
N ALA A 284 -4.37 -2.35 -9.82
CA ALA A 284 -4.55 -0.92 -10.10
C ALA A 284 -3.26 -0.11 -9.90
N ALA A 285 -3.00 0.88 -10.77
CA ALA A 285 -1.89 1.83 -10.60
C ALA A 285 -1.97 2.60 -9.26
N ARG A 286 -3.19 2.85 -8.79
CA ARG A 286 -3.46 3.44 -7.47
C ARG A 286 -2.84 2.63 -6.33
N ALA A 287 -2.91 1.29 -6.39
CA ALA A 287 -2.32 0.43 -5.37
C ALA A 287 -0.79 0.49 -5.38
N VAL A 288 -0.20 0.66 -6.56
CA VAL A 288 1.25 0.85 -6.73
C VAL A 288 1.70 2.18 -6.15
N LEU A 289 0.90 3.24 -6.29
CA LEU A 289 1.20 4.56 -5.74
C LEU A 289 1.04 4.60 -4.22
N SER A 290 -0.10 4.16 -3.69
CA SER A 290 -0.46 4.29 -2.27
C SER A 290 0.46 3.53 -1.32
N GLY A 291 1.28 2.62 -1.84
CA GLY A 291 2.11 1.75 -1.04
C GLY A 291 1.32 0.78 -0.16
N PRO A 292 2.01 -0.05 0.62
CA PRO A 292 1.40 -0.87 1.65
C PRO A 292 0.90 0.05 2.76
N ARG A 293 -0.43 0.11 2.97
CA ARG A 293 -1.02 0.77 4.14
C ARG A 293 -0.58 0.11 5.45
N GLN A 294 -0.19 -1.16 5.37
CA GLN A 294 0.30 -1.96 6.48
C GLN A 294 1.16 -3.09 5.94
N GLU A 295 2.12 -3.54 6.75
CA GLU A 295 2.83 -4.80 6.49
C GLU A 295 1.88 -5.99 6.65
N ALA A 296 2.11 -7.06 5.88
CA ALA A 296 1.27 -8.24 5.93
C ALA A 296 1.21 -8.84 7.35
N GLY A 297 -0.01 -9.11 7.83
CA GLY A 297 -0.23 -9.69 9.15
C GLY A 297 0.05 -8.77 10.34
N ARG A 298 0.26 -7.46 10.13
CA ARG A 298 0.49 -6.48 11.20
C ARG A 298 -0.75 -5.76 11.70
N VAL A 299 -1.87 -5.86 11.00
CA VAL A 299 -3.16 -5.30 11.43
C VAL A 299 -4.13 -6.46 11.55
N ALA A 300 -4.78 -6.56 12.70
CA ALA A 300 -5.75 -7.63 12.93
C ALA A 300 -7.03 -7.39 12.09
N PRO A 301 -7.82 -8.45 11.84
CA PRO A 301 -9.17 -8.29 11.30
C PRO A 301 -9.98 -7.26 12.11
N LEU A 302 -10.92 -6.58 11.46
CA LEU A 302 -11.82 -5.68 12.18
C LEU A 302 -12.58 -6.49 13.23
N ARG A 303 -12.41 -6.11 14.49
CA ARG A 303 -13.14 -6.67 15.62
C ARG A 303 -14.49 -5.97 15.71
N PRO A 304 -15.61 -6.69 15.87
CA PRO A 304 -16.89 -6.10 16.22
C PRO A 304 -16.77 -5.28 17.50
N PHE A 305 -17.49 -4.16 17.55
CA PHE A 305 -17.39 -3.14 18.61
C PHE A 305 -17.49 -3.66 20.06
N ASN A 306 -18.10 -4.83 20.30
CA ASN A 306 -18.23 -5.41 21.66
C ASN A 306 -17.59 -6.80 21.81
N GLU A 307 -16.85 -7.26 20.80
CA GLU A 307 -16.20 -8.57 20.89
C GLU A 307 -14.93 -8.44 21.73
N MET A 308 -14.80 -9.28 22.77
CA MET A 308 -13.56 -9.35 23.52
C MET A 308 -12.46 -9.96 22.64
N PRO A 309 -11.23 -9.42 22.66
CA PRO A 309 -10.14 -10.01 21.92
C PRO A 309 -9.79 -11.39 22.49
N ASP A 310 -9.45 -12.33 21.60
CA ASP A 310 -8.99 -13.65 22.01
C ASP A 310 -7.73 -13.55 22.89
N GLY A 311 -7.61 -14.40 23.90
CA GLY A 311 -6.41 -14.52 24.73
C GLY A 311 -6.47 -13.78 26.06
N THR A 312 -5.31 -13.58 26.69
CA THR A 312 -5.22 -12.89 27.99
C THR A 312 -5.11 -11.38 27.75
N CYS A 313 -6.10 -10.61 28.20
CA CYS A 313 -6.01 -9.15 28.19
C CYS A 313 -4.96 -8.65 29.20
N MET A 314 -4.15 -7.71 28.75
CA MET A 314 -3.02 -7.15 29.45
C MET A 314 -3.07 -5.63 29.38
N GLU A 315 -2.63 -4.97 30.43
CA GLU A 315 -2.50 -3.53 30.54
C GLU A 315 -1.02 -3.15 30.70
N LEU A 316 -0.64 -2.03 30.10
CA LEU A 316 0.65 -1.37 30.30
C LEU A 316 0.42 0.10 30.64
N CYS A 317 0.66 0.46 31.90
CA CYS A 317 0.67 1.85 32.35
C CYS A 317 2.07 2.45 32.20
N PHE A 318 2.15 3.62 31.57
CA PHE A 318 3.42 4.32 31.35
C PHE A 318 3.24 5.83 31.30
N ASP A 319 4.34 6.54 31.55
CA ASP A 319 4.34 7.99 31.75
C ASP A 319 3.23 8.43 32.73
N ASN A 320 2.94 9.72 32.91
CA ASN A 320 1.98 10.16 33.92
C ASN A 320 0.51 9.89 33.51
N GLY A 321 0.13 8.62 33.48
CA GLY A 321 -1.24 8.14 33.29
C GLY A 321 -1.62 7.69 31.88
N LEU A 322 -0.66 7.38 30.99
CA LEU A 322 -0.99 6.76 29.70
C LEU A 322 -1.15 5.25 29.86
N VAL A 323 -2.08 4.67 29.10
CA VAL A 323 -2.46 3.26 29.20
C VAL A 323 -2.52 2.62 27.81
N ALA A 324 -1.77 1.54 27.61
CA ALA A 324 -1.92 0.69 26.44
C ALA A 324 -2.53 -0.65 26.84
N LEU A 325 -3.42 -1.16 25.99
CA LEU A 325 -4.11 -2.42 26.17
C LEU A 325 -3.61 -3.41 25.12
N ALA A 326 -3.43 -4.66 25.51
CA ALA A 326 -3.03 -5.71 24.58
C ALA A 326 -3.67 -7.05 24.91
N ALA A 327 -3.91 -7.87 23.90
CA ALA A 327 -4.28 -9.27 24.06
C ALA A 327 -3.08 -10.18 23.74
N ARG A 328 -2.71 -11.01 24.71
CA ARG A 328 -1.68 -12.05 24.53
C ARG A 328 -2.34 -13.32 24.02
N GLN A 329 -2.03 -13.67 22.77
CA GLN A 329 -2.52 -14.86 22.08
C GLN A 329 -1.82 -16.14 22.59
N SER A 330 -2.46 -17.28 22.39
CA SER A 330 -1.92 -18.60 22.76
C SER A 330 -0.65 -18.99 22.00
N ASP A 331 -0.43 -18.41 20.82
CA ASP A 331 0.75 -18.63 19.97
C ASP A 331 1.90 -17.64 20.27
N ASN A 332 1.84 -16.93 21.40
CA ASN A 332 2.76 -15.86 21.81
C ASN A 332 2.73 -14.60 20.93
N ARG A 333 1.78 -14.45 20.00
CA ARG A 333 1.53 -13.14 19.38
C ARG A 333 0.86 -12.20 20.37
N TRP A 334 1.07 -10.91 20.12
CA TRP A 334 0.50 -9.83 20.91
C TRP A 334 -0.29 -8.93 19.99
N ILE A 335 -1.49 -8.57 20.40
CA ILE A 335 -2.33 -7.62 19.68
C ILE A 335 -2.45 -6.40 20.58
N VAL A 336 -1.84 -5.27 20.21
CA VAL A 336 -2.13 -3.98 20.85
C VAL A 336 -3.51 -3.57 20.37
N LEU A 337 -4.43 -3.33 21.31
CA LEU A 337 -5.83 -3.12 20.99
C LEU A 337 -6.06 -1.69 20.52
N GLU A 338 -7.08 -1.50 19.67
CA GLU A 338 -7.67 -0.21 19.36
C GLU A 338 -7.91 0.62 20.64
N GLY A 339 -7.73 1.94 20.56
CA GLY A 339 -7.83 2.83 21.71
C GLY A 339 -6.59 2.90 22.63
N SER A 340 -5.55 2.09 22.41
CA SER A 340 -4.33 2.12 23.22
C SER A 340 -3.52 3.40 23.05
N ASP A 341 -3.03 3.96 24.16
CA ASP A 341 -2.09 5.08 24.15
C ASP A 341 -0.71 4.67 23.64
N ILE A 342 -0.13 5.54 22.83
CA ILE A 342 1.21 5.45 22.28
C ILE A 342 1.91 6.78 22.56
N ARG A 343 3.01 6.78 23.32
CA ARG A 343 3.79 7.99 23.62
C ARG A 343 4.11 8.75 22.33
N ILE A 344 4.00 10.07 22.26
CA ILE A 344 4.33 10.83 21.03
C ILE A 344 5.83 10.74 20.70
N GLU A 345 6.68 11.07 21.67
CA GLU A 345 8.12 11.08 21.50
C GLU A 345 8.67 9.65 21.43
N THR A 346 9.57 9.42 20.48
CA THR A 346 10.31 8.16 20.40
C THR A 346 11.77 8.40 20.74
N ALA A 347 12.24 7.79 21.82
CA ALA A 347 13.62 7.92 22.27
C ALA A 347 14.58 7.25 21.27
N ALA A 348 15.80 7.80 21.15
CA ALA A 348 16.86 7.21 20.32
C ALA A 348 17.23 5.78 20.74
N SER A 349 16.95 5.41 22.00
CA SER A 349 17.16 4.05 22.49
C SER A 349 16.20 3.03 21.86
N ALA A 350 15.05 3.45 21.33
CA ALA A 350 14.08 2.55 20.71
C ALA A 350 14.68 1.79 19.52
N ASN A 351 14.24 0.55 19.32
CA ASN A 351 14.68 -0.28 18.19
C ASN A 351 14.28 0.38 16.86
N SER A 352 15.15 0.29 15.85
CA SER A 352 14.90 0.88 14.53
C SER A 352 13.59 0.41 13.92
N SER A 353 13.27 -0.88 14.03
CA SER A 353 11.99 -1.42 13.57
C SER A 353 10.78 -0.80 14.27
N VAL A 354 10.88 -0.45 15.56
CA VAL A 354 9.77 0.19 16.28
C VAL A 354 9.61 1.63 15.84
N ARG A 355 10.73 2.37 15.71
CA ARG A 355 10.72 3.75 15.19
C ARG A 355 10.12 3.80 13.79
N PHE A 356 10.52 2.86 12.92
CA PHE A 356 9.95 2.71 11.59
C PHE A 356 8.44 2.47 11.63
N LEU A 357 7.98 1.47 12.40
CA LEU A 357 6.55 1.13 12.47
C LEU A 357 5.70 2.31 12.96
N ARG A 358 6.20 3.09 13.92
CA ARG A 358 5.48 4.28 14.42
C ARG A 358 5.29 5.33 13.33
N SER A 359 6.34 5.63 12.56
CA SER A 359 6.25 6.55 11.42
C SER A 359 5.35 6.01 10.30
N ALA A 360 5.47 4.71 9.99
CA ALA A 360 4.66 4.05 8.98
C ALA A 360 3.17 4.06 9.32
N TRP A 361 2.83 3.76 10.58
CA TRP A 361 1.44 3.68 11.03
C TRP A 361 0.82 5.04 11.29
N LEU A 362 1.61 6.04 11.70
CA LEU A 362 1.16 7.43 11.69
C LEU A 362 0.84 7.92 10.27
N HIS A 363 1.72 7.62 9.30
CA HIS A 363 1.46 7.94 7.89
C HIS A 363 0.22 7.21 7.34
N ALA A 364 -0.01 5.97 7.78
CA ALA A 364 -1.15 5.16 7.35
C ALA A 364 -2.48 5.52 8.02
N GLY A 365 -2.51 6.44 9.00
CA GLY A 365 -3.71 6.75 9.79
C GLY A 365 -4.10 5.66 10.79
N LEU A 366 -3.16 4.79 11.16
CA LEU A 366 -3.34 3.77 12.20
C LEU A 366 -3.01 4.32 13.61
N LEU A 367 -2.46 5.53 13.66
CA LEU A 367 -2.20 6.31 14.85
C LEU A 367 -2.79 7.71 14.65
N GLU A 368 -3.59 8.16 15.60
CA GLU A 368 -4.16 9.51 15.60
C GLU A 368 -3.75 10.26 16.87
N LEU A 369 -3.65 11.59 16.79
CA LEU A 369 -3.35 12.38 17.98
C LEU A 369 -4.54 12.30 18.95
N SER A 370 -4.29 11.98 20.21
CA SER A 370 -5.32 11.96 21.25
C SER A 370 -6.01 13.32 21.37
N ALA A 371 -7.26 13.33 21.85
CA ALA A 371 -8.01 14.58 22.02
C ALA A 371 -7.32 15.58 22.97
N ASP A 372 -6.52 15.09 23.91
CA ASP A 372 -5.73 15.90 24.85
C ASP A 372 -4.32 16.25 24.34
N GLY A 373 -3.92 15.72 23.16
CA GLY A 373 -2.62 15.97 22.54
C GLY A 373 -1.42 15.38 23.26
N ARG A 374 -1.63 14.46 24.23
CA ARG A 374 -0.56 13.88 25.06
C ARG A 374 0.02 12.58 24.49
N SER A 375 -0.75 11.86 23.70
CA SER A 375 -0.39 10.56 23.11
C SER A 375 -0.86 10.49 21.66
N PHE A 376 -0.40 9.49 20.93
CA PHE A 376 -1.16 8.95 19.83
C PHE A 376 -2.07 7.83 20.34
N VAL A 377 -3.19 7.59 19.68
CA VAL A 377 -4.12 6.51 19.96
C VAL A 377 -4.17 5.59 18.75
N THR A 378 -4.14 4.28 18.98
CA THR A 378 -4.29 3.28 17.91
C THR A 378 -5.73 3.26 17.40
N THR A 379 -5.93 3.41 16.09
CA THR A 379 -7.28 3.38 15.48
C THR A 379 -7.74 1.99 15.08
N ARG A 380 -6.89 0.97 15.30
CA ARG A 380 -7.14 -0.44 15.02
C ARG A 380 -6.28 -1.33 15.91
N ASP A 381 -6.65 -2.61 15.98
CA ASP A 381 -5.84 -3.67 16.57
C ASP A 381 -4.54 -3.95 15.75
N LEU A 382 -3.39 -3.91 16.41
CA LEU A 382 -2.04 -3.97 15.82
C LEU A 382 -1.26 -5.20 16.31
N VAL A 383 -0.72 -5.99 15.39
CA VAL A 383 -0.12 -7.30 15.67
C VAL A 383 1.40 -7.23 15.80
N PHE A 384 1.89 -7.77 16.91
CA PHE A 384 3.29 -7.90 17.27
C PHE A 384 3.67 -9.36 17.50
N SER A 385 4.90 -9.70 17.15
CA SER A 385 5.48 -11.03 17.41
C SER A 385 5.95 -11.23 18.84
N SER A 386 5.95 -10.18 19.68
CA SER A 386 6.37 -10.27 21.08
C SER A 386 5.84 -9.12 21.92
N GLY A 387 5.62 -9.39 23.22
CA GLY A 387 5.18 -8.38 24.19
C GLY A 387 6.21 -7.29 24.47
N SER A 388 7.52 -7.60 24.36
CA SER A 388 8.57 -6.58 24.45
C SER A 388 8.51 -5.60 23.26
N GLY A 389 8.23 -6.12 22.05
CA GLY A 389 8.03 -5.28 20.86
C GLY A 389 6.80 -4.38 21.00
N ALA A 390 5.68 -4.94 21.47
CA ALA A 390 4.45 -4.20 21.76
C ALA A 390 4.69 -3.11 22.83
N ALA A 391 5.33 -3.44 23.96
CA ALA A 391 5.64 -2.48 25.02
C ALA A 391 6.53 -1.33 24.52
N GLN A 392 7.59 -1.68 23.79
CA GLN A 392 8.50 -0.67 23.24
C GLN A 392 7.82 0.22 22.21
N PHE A 393 6.86 -0.32 21.44
CA PHE A 393 6.05 0.46 20.52
C PHE A 393 5.21 1.51 21.25
N CYS A 394 4.50 1.11 22.32
CA CYS A 394 3.67 2.01 23.11
C CYS A 394 4.50 3.08 23.83
N VAL A 395 5.58 2.68 24.50
CA VAL A 395 6.38 3.57 25.37
C VAL A 395 7.44 4.35 24.59
N GLY A 396 7.74 3.96 23.35
CA GLY A 396 8.70 4.68 22.50
C GLY A 396 10.16 4.62 22.97
N SER A 397 10.53 3.71 23.88
CA SER A 397 11.91 3.59 24.40
C SER A 397 12.28 2.17 24.79
N LYS A 398 13.59 1.85 24.82
CA LYS A 398 14.07 0.59 25.45
C LYS A 398 13.92 0.68 26.97
N GLY A 399 13.60 -0.45 27.61
CA GLY A 399 13.56 -0.58 29.07
C GLY A 399 12.25 -1.17 29.59
N ARG A 400 11.18 -1.09 28.80
CA ARG A 400 9.94 -1.84 29.05
C ARG A 400 9.98 -3.14 28.27
N THR A 401 9.79 -4.24 28.99
CA THR A 401 9.82 -5.59 28.44
C THR A 401 8.43 -6.21 28.56
N ARG A 402 8.30 -7.46 28.11
CA ARG A 402 7.11 -8.28 28.36
C ARG A 402 6.63 -8.25 29.82
N ASP A 403 7.54 -8.15 30.78
CA ASP A 403 7.20 -8.22 32.21
C ASP A 403 6.62 -6.89 32.74
N SER A 404 6.56 -5.85 31.89
CA SER A 404 5.88 -4.59 32.20
C SER A 404 4.36 -4.65 31.98
N TRP A 405 3.87 -5.69 31.30
CA TRP A 405 2.45 -5.92 31.08
C TRP A 405 1.81 -6.63 32.28
N VAL A 406 0.69 -6.12 32.77
CA VAL A 406 -0.09 -6.68 33.89
C VAL A 406 -1.36 -7.32 33.33
N ALA A 407 -1.69 -8.54 33.77
CA ALA A 407 -2.93 -9.19 33.33
C ALA A 407 -4.14 -8.48 33.95
N ILE A 408 -5.15 -8.21 33.14
CA ILE A 408 -6.42 -7.64 33.60
C ILE A 408 -7.26 -8.80 34.13
N ASP A 409 -7.68 -8.72 35.39
CA ASP A 409 -8.51 -9.75 36.01
C ASP A 409 -9.92 -9.71 35.39
N PRO A 410 -10.37 -10.76 34.68
CA PRO A 410 -11.72 -10.78 34.09
C PRO A 410 -12.83 -10.89 35.13
N ASP A 411 -12.53 -11.42 36.33
CA ASP A 411 -13.50 -11.66 37.42
C ASP A 411 -13.36 -10.66 38.58
N GLY A 412 -12.27 -9.88 38.58
CA GLY A 412 -11.92 -8.87 39.56
C GLY A 412 -12.78 -7.61 39.42
N GLY A 413 -14.00 -7.70 39.98
CA GLY A 413 -14.99 -6.63 40.16
C GLY A 413 -14.63 -5.25 39.63
N ILE A 414 -15.15 -4.92 38.45
CA ILE A 414 -15.24 -3.59 37.82
C ILE A 414 -14.03 -2.72 38.16
N ASP A 415 -12.90 -2.97 37.51
CA ASP A 415 -11.96 -1.88 37.29
C ASP A 415 -12.73 -0.79 36.52
N PRO A 416 -12.82 0.46 37.01
CA PRO A 416 -13.51 1.56 36.32
C PRO A 416 -13.01 1.82 34.89
N ALA A 417 -11.88 1.23 34.46
CA ALA A 417 -11.40 1.24 33.08
C ALA A 417 -11.96 0.11 32.17
N THR A 418 -12.64 -0.90 32.72
CA THR A 418 -13.27 -2.00 31.95
C THR A 418 -14.25 -1.54 30.86
N PRO A 419 -15.04 -0.45 31.05
CA PRO A 419 -15.85 0.09 29.96
C PRO A 419 -15.03 0.56 28.75
N ALA A 420 -13.76 0.96 28.94
CA ALA A 420 -12.87 1.34 27.83
C ALA A 420 -12.39 0.13 27.01
N LEU A 421 -12.29 -1.06 27.62
CA LEU A 421 -12.04 -2.32 26.90
C LEU A 421 -13.23 -2.78 26.05
N ILE A 422 -14.44 -2.34 26.39
CA ILE A 422 -15.70 -2.68 25.70
C ILE A 422 -16.09 -1.58 24.70
N ALA A 423 -15.65 -0.33 24.91
CA ALA A 423 -15.98 0.82 24.06
C ALA A 423 -14.93 1.13 22.97
N ALA A 424 -13.81 0.40 22.94
CA ALA A 424 -12.72 0.54 21.97
C ALA A 424 -12.71 -0.57 20.90
#